data_AF-A0A2V9PFA4-F1
#
_entry.id   AF-A0A2V9PFA4-F1
#
_cell.length_a   1.000
_cell.length_b   1.000
_cell.length_c   1.000
_cell.angle_alpha   90.00
_cell.angle_beta   90.00
_cell.angle_gamma   90.00
#
_symmetry.space_group_name_H-M   'P 1'
#
loop_
_entity.id
_entity.type
_entity.pdbx_description
1 polymer ?
#
loop_
_entity_poly.entity_id
_entity_poly.type
_entity_poly.pdbx_seq_one_letter_code
_entity_poly.pdbx_strand_id
1 'polypeptide(L)'
;MALSAAPTGLRAFFDCVALTGTRLGEVLALKWKHVDLERRILRIENSLWRGQLLSPKTTASTRDIPLGSALNETLRNHRESSLHRGPDDFVFCKKDGSALDPDVLRKDAR
;
A
#
# COMPACT_ATOMS: atom_id res chain seq x y z
N MET A 1 0.45 2.03 -21.42
CA MET A 1 1.74 1.84 -20.71
C MET A 1 2.15 3.19 -20.14
N ALA A 2 1.66 3.57 -18.96
CA ALA A 2 1.87 4.91 -18.40
C ALA A 2 2.04 4.82 -16.87
N LEU A 3 3.27 4.53 -16.44
CA LEU A 3 3.71 4.61 -15.05
C LEU A 3 5.16 5.10 -14.94
N SER A 4 5.63 5.87 -15.94
CA SER A 4 7.04 6.28 -16.05
C SER A 4 7.39 7.56 -15.28
N ALA A 5 6.43 8.22 -14.62
CA ALA A 5 6.64 9.53 -14.01
C ALA A 5 6.15 9.65 -12.56
N ALA A 6 5.79 8.54 -11.90
CA ALA A 6 5.66 8.57 -10.45
C ALA A 6 7.09 8.71 -9.87
N PRO A 7 7.34 9.62 -8.90
CA PRO A 7 8.58 9.60 -8.13
C PRO A 7 8.87 8.16 -7.71
N THR A 8 10.11 7.69 -7.81
CA THR A 8 10.46 6.26 -7.66
C THR A 8 9.86 5.63 -6.38
N GLY A 9 9.67 6.44 -5.32
CA GLY A 9 9.03 6.02 -4.07
C GLY A 9 7.52 5.76 -4.12
N LEU A 10 6.78 6.21 -5.14
CA LEU A 10 5.32 6.03 -5.26
C LEU A 10 4.90 4.98 -6.30
N ARG A 11 5.83 4.47 -7.11
CA ARG A 11 5.50 3.46 -8.13
C ARG A 11 4.83 2.23 -7.53
N ALA A 12 5.39 1.67 -6.45
CA ALA A 12 4.83 0.51 -5.77
C ALA A 12 3.41 0.76 -5.23
N PHE A 13 3.14 1.99 -4.76
CA PHE A 13 1.81 2.39 -4.32
C PHE A 13 0.79 2.35 -5.46
N PHE A 14 1.12 2.98 -6.59
CA PHE A 14 0.22 3.03 -7.75
C PHE A 14 0.05 1.66 -8.41
N ASP A 15 1.10 0.84 -8.50
CA ASP A 15 1.01 -0.55 -8.96
C ASP A 15 0.06 -1.35 -8.06
N CYS A 16 0.12 -1.17 -6.74
CA CYS A 16 -0.82 -1.81 -5.81
C CYS A 16 -2.26 -1.43 -6.13
N VAL A 17 -2.57 -0.14 -6.26
CA VAL A 17 -3.92 0.35 -6.56
C VAL A 17 -4.41 -0.18 -7.91
N ALA A 18 -3.58 -0.06 -8.95
CA ALA A 18 -3.94 -0.41 -10.32
C ALA A 18 -4.15 -1.93 -10.52
N LEU A 19 -3.33 -2.76 -9.87
CA LEU A 19 -3.34 -4.21 -10.09
C LEU A 19 -4.28 -4.96 -9.14
N THR A 20 -4.68 -4.37 -8.03
CA THR A 20 -5.58 -5.02 -7.05
C THR A 20 -6.99 -4.43 -7.01
N GLY A 21 -7.21 -3.26 -7.62
CA GLY A 21 -8.50 -2.57 -7.61
C GLY A 21 -8.95 -2.08 -6.23
N THR A 22 -8.04 -2.04 -5.25
CA THR A 22 -8.31 -1.55 -3.89
C THR A 22 -8.50 -0.04 -3.87
N ARG A 23 -9.29 0.44 -2.91
CA ARG A 23 -9.43 1.88 -2.67
C ARG A 23 -8.13 2.46 -2.15
N LEU A 24 -7.83 3.72 -2.49
CA LEU A 24 -6.62 4.42 -2.03
C LEU A 24 -6.44 4.33 -0.51
N GLY A 25 -7.50 4.56 0.27
CA GLY A 25 -7.44 4.46 1.73
C GLY A 25 -7.07 3.07 2.24
N GLU A 26 -7.50 2.00 1.56
CA GLU A 26 -7.14 0.62 1.92
C GLU A 26 -5.63 0.39 1.71
N VAL A 27 -5.09 0.86 0.59
CA VAL A 27 -3.65 0.76 0.28
C VAL A 27 -2.81 1.58 1.27
N LEU A 28 -3.27 2.78 1.62
CA LEU A 28 -2.60 3.65 2.58
C LEU A 28 -2.60 3.08 4.00
N ALA A 29 -3.57 2.23 4.34
CA ALA A 29 -3.65 1.56 5.63
C ALA A 29 -2.86 0.25 5.68
N LEU A 30 -2.26 -0.20 4.57
CA LEU A 30 -1.47 -1.41 4.56
C LEU A 30 -0.24 -1.29 5.45
N LYS A 31 -0.02 -2.33 6.25
CA LYS A 31 1.17 -2.55 7.05
C LYS A 31 1.87 -3.81 6.56
N TRP A 32 3.15 -3.98 6.83
CA TRP A 32 3.89 -5.15 6.33
C TRP A 32 3.32 -6.48 6.82
N LYS A 33 2.70 -6.54 8.01
CA LYS A 33 1.99 -7.73 8.49
C LYS A 33 0.81 -8.16 7.61
N HIS A 34 0.29 -7.26 6.78
CA HIS A 34 -0.79 -7.55 5.84
C HIS A 34 -0.28 -8.06 4.48
N VAL A 35 1.05 -8.07 4.26
CA VAL A 35 1.67 -8.46 2.99
C VAL A 35 2.44 -9.76 3.18
N ASP A 36 1.86 -10.87 2.73
CA ASP A 36 2.53 -12.16 2.69
C ASP A 36 3.17 -12.36 1.31
N LEU A 37 4.46 -12.01 1.22
CA LEU A 37 5.24 -12.11 -0.02
C LEU A 37 5.61 -13.55 -0.40
N GLU A 38 5.48 -14.50 0.53
CA GLU A 38 5.76 -15.92 0.30
C GLU A 38 4.52 -16.61 -0.28
N ARG A 39 3.38 -16.45 0.39
CA ARG A 39 2.08 -16.96 -0.08
C ARG A 39 1.47 -16.12 -1.19
N ARG A 40 2.05 -14.93 -1.46
CA ARG A 40 1.56 -13.95 -2.43
C ARG A 40 0.13 -13.52 -2.12
N ILE A 41 -0.11 -13.09 -0.88
CA ILE A 41 -1.41 -12.61 -0.42
C ILE A 41 -1.28 -11.21 0.16
N LEU A 42 -2.19 -10.34 -0.24
CA LEU A 42 -2.41 -9.03 0.33
C LEU A 42 -3.71 -9.00 1.12
N ARG A 43 -3.62 -8.82 2.43
CA ARG A 43 -4.77 -8.77 3.32
C ARG A 43 -5.27 -7.33 3.48
N ILE A 44 -6.52 -7.08 3.14
CA ILE A 44 -7.18 -5.79 3.36
C ILE A 44 -8.03 -5.89 4.61
N GLU A 45 -7.68 -5.13 5.64
CA GLU A 45 -8.42 -5.08 6.89
C GLU A 45 -8.82 -3.67 7.31
N ASN A 46 -8.06 -2.64 6.93
CA ASN A 46 -8.28 -1.27 7.39
C ASN A 46 -8.32 -0.30 6.20
N SER A 47 -8.80 0.91 6.44
CA SER A 47 -8.71 2.02 5.49
C SER A 47 -8.23 3.28 6.20
N LEU A 48 -7.43 4.10 5.53
CA LEU A 48 -6.96 5.38 6.03
C LEU A 48 -7.79 6.50 5.43
N TRP A 49 -8.33 7.37 6.28
CA TRP A 49 -9.05 8.57 5.86
C TRP A 49 -8.60 9.77 6.70
N ARG A 50 -8.10 10.82 6.04
CA ARG A 50 -7.62 12.05 6.71
C ARG A 50 -6.67 11.77 7.88
N GLY A 51 -5.72 10.85 7.67
CA GLY A 51 -4.73 10.44 8.67
C GLY A 51 -5.26 9.51 9.78
N GLN A 52 -6.56 9.20 9.77
CA GLN A 52 -7.16 8.29 10.75
C GLN A 52 -7.30 6.89 10.17
N LEU A 53 -6.79 5.89 10.89
CA LEU A 53 -7.08 4.49 10.61
C LEU A 53 -8.53 4.20 10.99
N LEU A 54 -9.30 3.82 9.99
CA LEU A 54 -10.67 3.37 10.14
C LEU A 54 -10.65 1.84 10.14
N SER A 55 -11.09 1.27 11.26
CA SER A 55 -11.36 -0.16 11.39
C SER A 55 -12.40 -0.59 10.35
N PRO A 56 -12.35 -1.86 9.90
CA PRO A 56 -13.38 -2.37 9.01
C PRO A 56 -14.71 -2.29 9.75
N LYS A 57 -15.72 -1.68 9.13
CA LYS A 57 -17.05 -1.52 9.73
C LYS A 57 -17.69 -2.86 10.10
N THR A 58 -17.26 -3.95 9.46
CA THR A 58 -17.69 -5.34 9.68
C THR A 58 -16.59 -6.32 9.25
N THR A 59 -16.59 -7.55 9.77
CA THR A 59 -15.72 -8.66 9.30
C THR A 59 -15.87 -8.95 7.80
N ALA A 60 -17.04 -8.66 7.21
CA ALA A 60 -17.26 -8.76 5.76
C ALA A 60 -16.42 -7.78 4.92
N SER A 61 -15.79 -6.77 5.54
CA SER A 61 -14.91 -5.82 4.85
C SER A 61 -13.47 -6.32 4.72
N THR A 62 -13.10 -7.40 5.43
CA THR A 62 -11.77 -7.99 5.34
C THR A 62 -11.69 -8.95 4.17
N ARG A 63 -10.64 -8.85 3.34
CA ARG A 63 -10.45 -9.74 2.18
C ARG A 63 -8.98 -9.98 1.88
N ASP A 64 -8.71 -11.18 1.39
CA ASP A 64 -7.39 -11.56 0.89
C ASP A 64 -7.38 -11.42 -0.64
N ILE A 65 -6.38 -10.71 -1.16
CA ILE A 65 -6.18 -10.49 -2.59
C ILE A 65 -4.90 -11.21 -3.01
N PRO A 66 -4.96 -12.13 -3.99
CA PRO A 66 -3.76 -12.74 -4.55
C PRO A 66 -2.84 -11.70 -5.20
N LEU A 67 -1.55 -11.75 -4.88
CA LEU A 67 -0.53 -10.92 -5.50
C LEU A 67 -0.04 -11.57 -6.80
N GLY A 68 -0.22 -10.87 -7.92
CA GLY A 68 0.44 -11.22 -9.18
C GLY A 68 1.97 -11.16 -9.04
N SER A 69 2.70 -11.91 -9.88
CA SER A 69 4.17 -11.98 -9.84
C SER A 69 4.83 -10.60 -9.90
N ALA A 70 4.38 -9.74 -10.82
CA ALA A 70 4.91 -8.39 -10.99
C ALA A 70 4.72 -7.52 -9.74
N LEU A 71 3.52 -7.53 -9.13
CA LEU A 71 3.26 -6.76 -7.92
C LEU A 71 4.06 -7.29 -6.73
N ASN A 72 4.20 -8.61 -6.62
CA ASN A 72 5.00 -9.22 -5.56
C ASN A 72 6.47 -8.80 -5.62
N GLU A 73 7.05 -8.76 -6.83
CA GLU A 73 8.42 -8.29 -7.04
C GLU A 73 8.55 -6.79 -6.73
N THR A 74 7.61 -5.97 -7.21
CA THR A 74 7.55 -4.54 -6.88
C THR A 74 7.51 -4.31 -5.37
N LEU A 75 6.68 -5.05 -4.63
CA LEU A 75 6.57 -4.93 -3.17
C LEU A 75 7.83 -5.44 -2.45
N ARG A 76 8.50 -6.48 -2.95
CA ARG A 76 9.80 -6.93 -2.43
C ARG A 76 10.86 -5.83 -2.56
N ASN A 77 11.03 -5.28 -3.76
CA ASN A 77 11.99 -4.19 -4.00
C ASN A 77 11.67 -2.95 -3.16
N HIS A 78 10.38 -2.63 -3.02
CA HIS A 78 9.92 -1.56 -2.15
C HIS A 78 10.29 -1.81 -0.68
N ARG A 79 10.10 -3.05 -0.19
CA ARG A 79 10.48 -3.41 1.18
C ARG A 79 11.97 -3.23 1.42
N GLU A 80 12.81 -3.69 0.50
CA GLU A 80 14.27 -3.62 0.65
C GLU A 80 14.82 -2.19 0.65
N SER A 81 14.16 -1.28 -0.07
CA SER A 81 14.51 0.15 -0.12
C SER A 81 13.88 0.99 1.01
N SER A 82 12.96 0.42 1.79
CA SER A 82 12.28 1.11 2.89
C SER A 82 13.12 1.11 4.17
N LEU A 83 13.11 2.26 4.86
CA LEU A 83 13.64 2.37 6.23
C LEU A 83 12.74 1.71 7.27
N HIS A 84 11.45 1.52 6.94
CA HIS A 84 10.40 1.00 7.81
C HIS A 84 9.89 -0.34 7.25
N ARG A 85 10.23 -1.45 7.93
CA ARG A 85 10.06 -2.83 7.43
C ARG A 85 9.46 -3.79 8.47
N GLY A 86 9.20 -3.28 9.66
CA GLY A 86 8.58 -4.00 10.77
C GLY A 86 7.13 -4.33 10.48
N PRO A 87 6.55 -5.35 11.15
CA PRO A 87 5.21 -5.84 10.86
C PRO A 87 4.13 -4.76 11.01
N ASP A 88 4.30 -3.83 11.95
CA ASP A 88 3.34 -2.75 12.21
C ASP A 88 3.62 -1.44 11.47
N ASP A 89 4.72 -1.39 10.71
CA ASP A 89 5.06 -0.24 9.87
C ASP A 89 4.16 -0.20 8.64
N PHE A 90 3.79 1.01 8.21
CA PHE A 90 3.06 1.19 6.96
C PHE A 90 3.92 0.79 5.77
N VAL A 91 3.33 0.04 4.84
CA VAL A 91 3.99 -0.33 3.57
C VAL A 91 4.35 0.93 2.81
N PHE A 92 3.46 1.91 2.77
CA PHE A 92 3.66 3.20 2.12
C PHE A 92 3.65 4.31 3.16
N CYS A 93 4.84 4.76 3.56
CA CYS A 93 5.04 5.76 4.60
C CYS A 93 5.91 6.93 4.14
N LYS A 94 5.82 8.02 4.90
CA LYS A 94 6.78 9.14 4.86
C LYS A 94 8.07 8.74 5.57
N LYS A 95 9.08 9.61 5.51
CA LYS A 95 10.38 9.36 6.16
C LYS A 95 10.27 9.10 7.67
N ASP A 96 9.29 9.72 8.33
CA ASP A 96 9.02 9.55 9.77
C ASP A 96 8.24 8.27 10.12
N GLY A 97 7.86 7.45 9.14
CA GLY A 97 7.10 6.21 9.33
C GLY A 97 5.58 6.40 9.37
N SER A 98 5.09 7.65 9.37
CA SER A 98 3.66 7.91 9.26
C SER A 98 3.13 7.55 7.87
N ALA A 99 1.86 7.15 7.78
CA ALA A 99 1.24 6.81 6.51
C ALA A 99 1.27 7.98 5.52
N LEU A 100 1.35 7.67 4.22
CA LEU A 100 1.20 8.69 3.18
C LEU A 100 -0.19 9.36 3.26
N ASP A 101 -0.23 10.64 2.90
CA ASP A 101 -1.47 11.41 2.87
C ASP A 101 -2.09 11.38 1.46
N PRO A 102 -3.36 10.95 1.30
CA PRO A 102 -4.01 10.88 -0.01
C PRO A 102 -4.12 12.25 -0.70
N ASP A 103 -4.18 13.36 0.04
CA ASP A 103 -4.27 14.69 -0.55
C ASP A 103 -2.93 15.21 -1.07
N VAL A 104 -1.80 14.69 -0.55
CA VAL A 104 -0.48 14.93 -1.14
C VAL A 104 -0.36 14.19 -2.47
N LEU A 105 -0.84 12.95 -2.55
CA LEU A 105 -0.78 12.12 -3.76
C LEU A 105 -1.60 12.69 -4.94
N ARG A 106 -2.65 13.47 -4.67
CA ARG A 106 -3.46 14.13 -5.71
C ARG A 106 -2.79 15.35 -6.33
N LYS A 107 -1.85 16.01 -5.63
CA LYS A 107 -1.19 17.23 -6.11
C LYS A 107 -0.01 16.94 -7.04
N ASP A 108 0.69 15.83 -6.83
CA ASP A 108 1.83 15.41 -7.68
C ASP A 108 1.41 14.70 -8.99
N ALA A 109 0.11 14.48 -9.20
CA ALA A 109 -0.42 13.86 -10.42
C ALA A 109 -0.91 14.88 -11.47
N ARG A 110 -0.52 16.17 -11.33
CA ARG A 110 -0.95 17.27 -12.20
C ARG A 110 0.21 18.01 -12.83
#